data_AF-A0AAV4Y7T2-F1
#
_entry.id   AF-A0AAV4Y7T2-F1
#
_cell.length_a   1.000
_cell.length_b   1.000
_cell.length_c   1.000
_cell.angle_alpha   90.00
_cell.angle_beta   90.00
_cell.angle_gamma   90.00
#
_symmetry.space_group_name_H-M   'P 1'
#
loop_
_entity.id
_entity.type
_entity.pdbx_description
1 polymer ?
#
loop_
_entity_poly.entity_id
_entity_poly.type
_entity_poly.pdbx_seq_one_letter_code
_entity_poly.pdbx_strand_id
1 'polypeptide(L)'
;MLCLNTTIPPTTLTSSPSLDECKLCYVNRDTLFSYHKDSERFLQKLIAILVASHYKNSPNDLQIMSDAPAHHIFCLCAPSGENESKAKEMALPEVLCVLQVCLEGKISEKTVKHELSRGKRGAGDLIPWVISQEFDQENFPSLSGARIVRIATHPDYQGKGYGLLTLKLLQDFYEEKFYVKEDLSSVTMNPVVYDDTEIMDVDMEEKLESQASLPALLPPLNKLRPDRLDYLGVSYGLSQELLRF
;
A
#
# COMPACT_ATOMS: atom_id res chain seq x y z
N MET A 1 11.89 13.98 4.86
CA MET A 1 11.68 14.03 6.33
C MET A 1 11.43 12.60 6.83
N LEU A 2 12.06 12.13 7.92
CA LEU A 2 12.02 10.71 8.35
C LEU A 2 10.70 10.26 9.04
N CYS A 3 9.69 11.14 9.15
CA CYS A 3 8.38 10.85 9.75
C CYS A 3 8.43 10.18 11.14
N LEU A 4 9.43 10.51 11.96
CA LEU A 4 9.66 9.87 13.27
C LEU A 4 8.68 10.34 14.37
N ASN A 5 7.99 11.47 14.15
CA ASN A 5 6.92 11.94 15.04
C ASN A 5 5.66 11.11 14.81
N THR A 6 5.54 10.03 15.57
CA THR A 6 4.53 8.96 15.40
C THR A 6 3.39 9.10 16.40
N THR A 7 2.93 10.32 16.66
CA THR A 7 1.66 10.49 17.39
C THR A 7 0.54 10.06 16.47
N ILE A 8 -0.08 8.93 16.79
CA ILE A 8 -1.30 8.49 16.11
C ILE A 8 -2.34 9.59 16.34
N PRO A 9 -2.83 10.27 15.29
CA PRO A 9 -3.85 11.27 15.48
C PRO A 9 -5.09 10.59 16.07
N PRO A 10 -5.76 11.21 17.06
CA PRO A 10 -6.98 10.65 17.62
C PRO A 10 -8.00 10.47 16.50
N THR A 11 -8.63 9.31 16.46
CA THR A 11 -9.60 9.01 15.41
C THR A 11 -10.77 9.99 15.48
N THR A 12 -11.16 10.51 14.31
CA THR A 12 -12.31 11.43 14.18
C THR A 12 -13.66 10.70 14.28
N LEU A 13 -13.66 9.37 14.21
CA LEU A 13 -14.87 8.56 14.25
C LEU A 13 -15.32 8.34 15.70
N THR A 14 -16.54 8.75 16.01
CA THR A 14 -17.19 8.57 17.32
C THR A 14 -17.59 7.12 17.59
N SER A 15 -17.68 6.30 16.55
CA SER A 15 -18.01 4.86 16.64
C SER A 15 -17.21 4.07 15.61
N SER A 16 -17.09 2.76 15.81
CA SER A 16 -16.40 1.89 14.85
C SER A 16 -17.29 1.68 13.62
N PRO A 17 -16.81 1.97 12.40
CA PRO A 17 -17.61 1.79 11.19
C PRO A 17 -17.99 0.33 10.99
N SER A 18 -19.06 0.08 10.24
CA SER A 18 -19.39 -1.29 9.87
C SER A 18 -18.33 -1.84 8.90
N LEU A 19 -18.04 -3.13 8.99
CA LEU A 19 -17.04 -3.78 8.13
C LEU A 19 -17.44 -3.70 6.65
N ASP A 20 -18.74 -3.79 6.34
CA ASP A 20 -19.24 -3.85 4.96
C ASP A 20 -19.15 -2.51 4.22
N GLU A 21 -19.08 -1.39 4.96
CA GLU A 21 -18.96 -0.05 4.38
C GLU A 21 -17.51 0.36 4.13
N CYS A 22 -16.56 -0.35 4.72
CA CYS A 22 -15.13 -0.07 4.59
C CYS A 22 -14.62 -0.44 3.20
N LYS A 23 -13.73 0.37 2.64
CA LYS A 23 -13.21 0.18 1.28
C LYS A 23 -11.70 0.00 1.31
N LEU A 24 -11.20 -0.95 0.53
CA LEU A 24 -9.78 -1.08 0.24
C LEU A 24 -9.40 0.01 -0.78
N CYS A 25 -8.30 0.69 -0.53
CA CYS A 25 -7.75 1.72 -1.40
C CYS A 25 -6.29 1.36 -1.72
N TYR A 26 -5.91 1.48 -2.99
CA TYR A 26 -4.51 1.46 -3.39
C TYR A 26 -3.91 2.84 -3.20
N VAL A 27 -2.70 2.92 -2.66
CA VAL A 27 -1.99 4.19 -2.45
C VAL A 27 -0.94 4.35 -3.54
N ASN A 28 -1.06 5.41 -4.34
CA ASN A 28 -0.05 5.75 -5.32
C ASN A 28 1.22 6.28 -4.61
N ARG A 29 2.33 5.57 -4.76
CA ARG A 29 3.61 5.90 -4.13
C ARG A 29 4.22 7.20 -4.65
N ASP A 30 4.18 7.45 -5.95
CA ASP A 30 4.76 8.65 -6.55
C ASP A 30 4.07 9.90 -5.99
N THR A 31 2.74 9.85 -5.86
CA THR A 31 1.96 10.93 -5.25
C THR A 31 2.14 10.99 -3.73
N LEU A 32 2.28 9.85 -3.05
CA LEU A 32 2.52 9.78 -1.60
C LEU A 32 3.85 10.44 -1.22
N PHE A 33 4.91 10.21 -2.00
CA PHE A 33 6.25 10.75 -1.78
C PHE A 33 6.54 12.04 -2.56
N SER A 34 5.51 12.70 -3.11
CA SER A 34 5.62 13.96 -3.87
C SER A 34 5.91 15.21 -3.03
N TYR A 35 6.03 15.08 -1.71
CA TYR A 35 6.19 16.21 -0.76
C TYR A 35 5.05 17.24 -0.75
N HIS A 36 3.88 16.91 -1.31
CA HIS A 36 2.68 17.72 -1.15
C HIS A 36 2.17 17.67 0.31
N LYS A 37 1.66 18.79 0.84
CA LYS A 37 1.25 18.94 2.24
C LYS A 37 0.26 17.87 2.71
N ASP A 38 -0.71 17.53 1.86
CA ASP A 38 -1.70 16.49 2.20
C ASP A 38 -1.15 15.08 2.05
N SER A 39 -0.26 14.84 1.08
CA SER A 39 0.44 13.56 0.96
C SER A 39 1.34 13.32 2.16
N GLU A 40 2.00 14.35 2.67
CA GLU A 40 2.83 14.25 3.88
C GLU A 40 1.99 13.95 5.12
N ARG A 41 0.84 14.63 5.30
CA ARG A 41 -0.10 14.30 6.39
C ARG A 41 -0.61 12.86 6.28
N PHE A 42 -0.94 12.40 5.07
CA PHE A 42 -1.40 11.03 4.84
C PHE A 42 -0.28 10.02 5.11
N LEU A 43 0.94 10.29 4.66
CA LEU A 43 2.12 9.47 4.93
C LEU A 43 2.39 9.39 6.44
N GLN A 44 2.32 10.51 7.16
CA GLN A 44 2.46 10.53 8.62
C GLN A 44 1.40 9.64 9.30
N LYS A 45 0.14 9.68 8.86
CA LYS A 45 -0.91 8.76 9.35
C LYS A 45 -0.55 7.29 9.08
N LEU A 46 -0.14 6.94 7.86
CA LEU A 46 0.24 5.56 7.51
C LEU A 46 1.39 5.05 8.37
N ILE A 47 2.43 5.87 8.55
CA ILE A 47 3.62 5.52 9.32
C ILE A 47 3.31 5.45 10.81
N ALA A 48 2.46 6.33 11.35
CA ALA A 48 2.02 6.23 12.73
C ALA A 48 1.32 4.89 13.01
N ILE A 49 0.45 4.42 12.11
CA ILE A 49 -0.23 3.12 12.24
C ILE A 49 0.78 1.97 12.12
N LEU A 50 1.67 2.00 11.11
CA LEU A 50 2.70 0.97 10.91
C LEU A 50 3.65 0.86 12.11
N VAL A 51 4.03 1.99 12.69
CA VAL A 51 4.92 2.02 13.85
C VAL A 51 4.21 1.52 15.11
N ALA A 52 2.94 1.87 15.30
CA ALA A 52 2.15 1.46 16.44
C ALA A 52 1.88 -0.05 16.50
N SER A 53 1.75 -0.72 15.35
CA SER A 53 1.43 -2.15 15.30
C SER A 53 2.66 -3.07 15.27
N HIS A 54 3.86 -2.55 15.00
CA HIS A 54 5.05 -3.37 14.82
C HIS A 54 6.10 -3.15 15.91
N TYR A 55 6.51 -4.25 16.55
CA TYR A 55 7.54 -4.29 17.59
C TYR A 55 8.95 -3.90 17.10
N LYS A 56 9.21 -3.97 15.78
CA LYS A 56 10.52 -3.61 15.20
C LYS A 56 10.33 -2.84 13.90
N ASN A 57 10.62 -1.54 13.95
CA ASN A 57 10.66 -0.66 12.78
C ASN A 57 12.10 -0.22 12.54
N SER A 58 12.51 -0.21 11.28
CA SER A 58 13.79 0.35 10.84
C SER A 58 13.50 1.61 10.02
N PRO A 59 14.28 2.70 10.17
CA PRO A 59 14.15 3.86 9.28
C PRO A 59 14.35 3.50 7.80
N ASN A 60 15.06 2.39 7.52
CA ASN A 60 15.23 1.85 6.17
C ASN A 60 13.90 1.39 5.52
N ASP A 61 12.86 1.14 6.31
CA ASP A 61 11.58 0.65 5.79
C ASP A 61 10.90 1.69 4.89
N LEU A 62 10.99 2.97 5.26
CA LEU A 62 10.50 4.09 4.44
C LEU A 62 11.26 4.18 3.12
N GLN A 63 12.57 4.00 3.17
CA GLN A 63 13.40 4.00 1.97
C GLN A 63 13.02 2.85 1.04
N ILE A 64 12.85 1.64 1.57
CA ILE A 64 12.40 0.48 0.78
C ILE A 64 11.01 0.74 0.16
N MET A 65 10.07 1.32 0.94
CA MET A 65 8.73 1.66 0.43
C MET A 65 8.74 2.71 -0.67
N SER A 66 9.72 3.62 -0.67
CA SER A 66 9.90 4.64 -1.70
C SER A 66 10.58 4.06 -2.94
N ASP A 67 11.73 3.42 -2.77
CA ASP A 67 12.66 3.10 -3.86
C ASP A 67 12.28 1.82 -4.61
N ALA A 68 11.69 0.83 -3.93
CA ALA A 68 11.51 -0.50 -4.52
C ALA A 68 10.18 -0.61 -5.29
N PRO A 69 10.18 -0.71 -6.64
CA PRO A 69 8.97 -0.69 -7.46
C PRO A 69 8.01 -1.84 -7.17
N ALA A 70 8.52 -2.99 -6.75
CA ALA A 70 7.72 -4.16 -6.39
C ALA A 70 6.87 -3.98 -5.11
N HIS A 71 7.12 -2.94 -4.30
CA HIS A 71 6.36 -2.68 -3.08
C HIS A 71 5.10 -1.86 -3.36
N HIS A 72 3.95 -2.42 -3.03
CA HIS A 72 2.65 -1.78 -3.12
C HIS A 72 2.10 -1.51 -1.72
N ILE A 73 1.37 -0.40 -1.58
CA ILE A 73 0.74 0.01 -0.32
C ILE A 73 -0.76 0.04 -0.54
N PHE A 74 -1.48 -0.65 0.32
CA PHE A 74 -2.92 -0.63 0.40
C PHE A 74 -3.34 -0.12 1.77
N CYS A 75 -4.49 0.53 1.84
CA CYS A 75 -5.11 0.91 3.10
C CYS A 75 -6.60 0.58 3.09
N LEU A 76 -7.12 0.19 4.25
CA LEU A 76 -8.55 0.12 4.48
C LEU A 76 -9.02 1.46 5.02
N CYS A 77 -9.90 2.12 4.26
CA CYS A 77 -10.47 3.41 4.64
C CYS A 77 -11.87 3.23 5.21
N ALA A 78 -12.18 4.01 6.24
CA ALA A 78 -13.54 4.17 6.73
C ALA A 78 -14.44 4.78 5.65
N PRO A 79 -15.76 4.50 5.66
CA PRO A 79 -16.68 5.16 4.75
C PRO A 79 -16.63 6.68 4.96
N SER A 80 -16.52 7.43 3.86
CA SER A 80 -16.73 8.88 3.87
C SER A 80 -18.19 9.13 4.25
N GLY A 81 -18.44 9.67 5.44
CA GLY A 81 -19.80 9.83 5.95
C GLY A 81 -20.63 10.80 5.10
N GLU A 82 -21.88 10.46 4.81
CA GLU A 82 -22.84 11.34 4.11
C GLU A 82 -23.15 12.64 4.88
N ASN A 83 -22.80 12.71 6.17
CA ASN A 83 -22.95 13.89 7.02
C ASN A 83 -21.87 14.97 6.81
N GLU A 84 -20.96 14.78 5.85
CA GLU A 84 -19.90 15.76 5.47
C GLU A 84 -20.40 16.83 4.48
N SER A 85 -21.69 17.15 4.48
CA SER A 85 -22.27 18.23 3.66
C SER A 85 -21.82 19.65 4.08
N LYS A 86 -20.86 19.78 5.02
CA LYS A 86 -20.26 21.06 5.45
C LYS A 86 -18.73 21.10 5.47
N ALA A 87 -18.03 20.02 5.12
CA ALA A 87 -16.57 19.99 4.99
C ALA A 87 -16.19 19.52 3.57
N LYS A 88 -16.81 20.17 2.58
CA LYS A 88 -16.64 19.88 1.16
C LYS A 88 -15.38 20.55 0.64
N GLU A 89 -14.24 20.23 1.25
CA GLU A 89 -12.89 20.55 0.79
C GLU A 89 -11.89 19.78 1.70
N MET A 90 -11.09 18.89 1.10
CA MET A 90 -9.78 18.50 1.63
C MET A 90 -9.68 17.60 2.89
N ALA A 91 -10.72 16.88 3.32
CA ALA A 91 -10.57 15.89 4.39
C ALA A 91 -9.97 14.56 3.88
N LEU A 92 -8.73 14.24 4.27
CA LEU A 92 -8.11 12.95 4.00
C LEU A 92 -8.92 11.82 4.67
N PRO A 93 -9.17 10.68 3.98
CA PRO A 93 -9.96 9.59 4.54
C PRO A 93 -9.27 9.00 5.77
N GLU A 94 -10.08 8.52 6.71
CA GLU A 94 -9.57 7.88 7.92
C GLU A 94 -9.09 6.46 7.61
N VAL A 95 -7.85 6.16 7.99
CA VAL A 95 -7.19 4.88 7.70
C VAL A 95 -7.32 3.95 8.90
N LEU A 96 -7.98 2.81 8.70
CA LEU A 96 -8.25 1.82 9.73
C LEU A 96 -7.19 0.71 9.77
N CYS A 97 -6.70 0.32 8.59
CA CYS A 97 -5.66 -0.69 8.44
C CYS A 97 -4.73 -0.32 7.27
N VAL A 98 -3.44 -0.60 7.43
CA VAL A 98 -2.40 -0.42 6.40
C VAL A 98 -1.82 -1.78 6.07
N LEU A 99 -1.62 -2.02 4.78
CA LEU A 99 -1.09 -3.27 4.26
C LEU A 99 0.03 -2.95 3.25
N GLN A 100 1.21 -3.51 3.48
CA GLN A 100 2.34 -3.42 2.56
C GLN A 100 2.56 -4.79 1.91
N VAL A 101 2.54 -4.80 0.58
CA VAL A 101 2.72 -6.00 -0.24
C VAL A 101 3.97 -5.83 -1.09
N CYS A 102 4.74 -6.89 -1.29
CA CYS A 102 5.84 -6.93 -2.25
C CYS A 102 5.53 -7.99 -3.30
N LEU A 103 5.58 -7.63 -4.58
CA LEU A 103 5.52 -8.59 -5.67
C LEU A 103 6.85 -9.35 -5.74
N GLU A 104 6.79 -10.68 -5.76
CA GLU A 104 7.96 -11.56 -5.79
C GLU A 104 7.83 -12.55 -6.95
N GLY A 105 8.98 -13.04 -7.44
CA GLY A 105 9.04 -14.09 -8.46
C GLY A 105 9.22 -13.56 -9.88
N LYS A 106 8.71 -14.29 -10.88
CA LYS A 106 9.02 -14.10 -12.31
C LYS A 106 10.55 -14.08 -12.58
N ILE A 107 11.31 -14.82 -11.79
CA ILE A 107 12.77 -14.88 -11.89
C ILE A 107 13.15 -15.83 -13.03
N SER A 108 14.08 -15.40 -13.88
CA SER A 108 14.57 -16.22 -14.98
C SER A 108 15.30 -17.46 -14.46
N GLU A 109 15.04 -18.63 -15.04
CA GLU A 109 15.71 -19.89 -14.67
C GLU A 109 17.24 -19.78 -14.70
N LYS A 110 17.78 -18.99 -15.64
CA LYS A 110 19.22 -18.73 -15.75
C LYS A 110 19.77 -18.07 -14.47
N THR A 111 19.05 -17.08 -13.95
CA THR A 111 19.39 -16.39 -12.70
C THR A 111 19.29 -17.35 -11.52
N VAL A 112 18.22 -18.15 -11.45
CA VAL A 112 18.02 -19.13 -10.37
C VAL A 112 19.19 -20.12 -10.31
N LYS A 113 19.55 -20.74 -11.44
CA LYS A 113 20.67 -21.70 -11.51
C LYS A 113 22.01 -21.05 -11.16
N HIS A 114 22.24 -19.83 -11.62
CA HIS A 114 23.46 -19.09 -11.32
C HIS A 114 23.60 -18.77 -9.82
N GLU A 115 22.55 -18.28 -9.17
CA GLU A 115 22.62 -17.90 -7.75
C GLU A 115 22.59 -19.11 -6.80
N LEU A 116 21.77 -20.12 -7.13
CA LEU A 116 21.65 -21.34 -6.33
C LEU A 116 22.96 -22.15 -6.33
N SER A 117 23.65 -22.23 -7.49
CA SER A 117 24.97 -22.89 -7.57
C SER A 117 26.04 -22.22 -6.71
N ARG A 118 25.85 -20.95 -6.34
CA ARG A 118 26.75 -20.18 -5.47
C ARG A 118 26.28 -20.13 -4.02
N GLY A 119 25.17 -20.79 -3.68
CA GLY A 119 24.54 -20.72 -2.36
C GLY A 119 24.10 -19.30 -1.97
N LYS A 120 23.93 -18.39 -2.93
CA LYS A 120 23.54 -17.00 -2.69
C LYS A 120 22.03 -16.85 -2.86
N ARG A 121 21.44 -16.03 -2.00
CA ARG A 121 20.06 -15.54 -2.17
C ARG A 121 20.14 -14.20 -2.89
N GLY A 122 19.40 -14.06 -3.99
CA GLY A 122 19.17 -12.74 -4.58
C GLY A 122 18.48 -11.81 -3.58
N ALA A 123 18.71 -10.51 -3.71
CA ALA A 123 18.03 -9.52 -2.87
C ALA A 123 16.54 -9.43 -3.26
N GLY A 124 15.65 -9.35 -2.26
CA GLY A 124 14.21 -9.07 -2.46
C GLY A 124 13.31 -10.29 -2.30
N ASP A 125 13.40 -11.25 -3.23
CA ASP A 125 12.47 -12.38 -3.41
C ASP A 125 12.55 -13.46 -2.33
N LEU A 126 12.12 -13.15 -1.11
CA LEU A 126 12.30 -14.03 0.05
C LEU A 126 11.63 -15.40 -0.15
N ILE A 127 10.35 -15.43 -0.55
CA ILE A 127 9.60 -16.69 -0.65
C ILE A 127 10.18 -17.59 -1.77
N PRO A 128 10.39 -17.08 -3.00
CA PRO A 128 11.05 -17.85 -4.07
C PRO A 128 12.36 -18.50 -3.67
N TRP A 129 13.25 -17.74 -3.01
CA TRP A 129 14.56 -18.25 -2.61
C TRP A 129 14.47 -19.27 -1.49
N VAL A 130 13.60 -19.07 -0.50
CA VAL A 130 13.43 -20.02 0.60
C VAL A 130 12.85 -21.33 0.08
N ILE A 131 11.81 -21.28 -0.75
CA ILE A 131 11.19 -22.50 -1.27
C ILE A 131 12.14 -23.27 -2.19
N SER A 132 12.85 -22.57 -3.09
CA SER A 132 13.80 -23.24 -3.99
C SER A 132 14.97 -23.88 -3.24
N GLN A 133 15.46 -23.26 -2.16
CA GLN A 133 16.56 -23.80 -1.37
C GLN A 133 16.16 -24.95 -0.45
N GLU A 134 15.03 -24.83 0.26
CA GLU A 134 14.64 -25.82 1.27
C GLU A 134 13.95 -27.06 0.67
N PHE A 135 13.32 -26.90 -0.52
CA PHE A 135 12.55 -27.97 -1.17
C PHE A 135 13.09 -28.39 -2.54
N ASP A 136 14.25 -27.86 -2.95
CA ASP A 136 14.91 -28.14 -4.23
C ASP A 136 13.97 -27.93 -5.45
N GLN A 137 13.13 -26.89 -5.38
CA GLN A 137 12.15 -26.55 -6.41
C GLN A 137 12.68 -25.44 -7.32
N GLU A 138 13.38 -25.81 -8.40
CA GLU A 138 13.94 -24.83 -9.37
C GLU A 138 12.85 -24.03 -10.12
N ASN A 139 11.64 -24.57 -10.26
CA ASN A 139 10.57 -23.95 -11.03
C ASN A 139 9.78 -22.90 -10.23
N PHE A 140 9.82 -22.97 -8.89
CA PHE A 140 9.02 -22.11 -8.03
C PHE A 140 9.35 -20.61 -8.20
N PRO A 141 10.63 -20.19 -8.31
CA PRO A 141 10.96 -18.78 -8.51
C PRO A 141 10.48 -18.17 -9.83
N SER A 142 10.13 -18.98 -10.81
CA SER A 142 9.56 -18.51 -12.08
C SER A 142 8.07 -18.18 -11.97
N LEU A 143 7.38 -18.64 -10.93
CA LEU A 143 6.00 -18.27 -10.63
C LEU A 143 5.91 -16.80 -10.21
N SER A 144 4.75 -16.19 -10.43
CA SER A 144 4.45 -14.84 -9.97
C SER A 144 3.74 -14.92 -8.62
N GLY A 145 4.19 -14.19 -7.62
CA GLY A 145 3.48 -14.13 -6.35
C GLY A 145 3.60 -12.80 -5.66
N ALA A 146 2.98 -12.72 -4.51
CA ALA A 146 3.12 -11.56 -3.63
C ALA A 146 3.35 -12.01 -2.20
N ARG A 147 4.19 -11.25 -1.49
CA ARG A 147 4.39 -11.38 -0.06
C ARG A 147 3.76 -10.19 0.64
N ILE A 148 2.88 -10.46 1.61
CA ILE A 148 2.46 -9.47 2.59
C ILE A 148 3.65 -9.24 3.52
N VAL A 149 4.27 -8.06 3.37
CA VAL A 149 5.43 -7.64 4.16
C VAL A 149 4.97 -7.18 5.53
N ARG A 150 3.90 -6.38 5.58
CA ARG A 150 3.32 -5.84 6.82
C ARG A 150 1.81 -5.71 6.71
N ILE A 151 1.14 -5.96 7.81
CA ILE A 151 -0.25 -5.60 8.04
C ILE A 151 -0.34 -4.93 9.42
N ALA A 152 -0.96 -3.77 9.45
CA ALA A 152 -1.04 -2.92 10.61
C ALA A 152 -2.47 -2.43 10.79
N THR A 153 -3.15 -2.89 11.84
CA THR A 153 -4.46 -2.34 12.20
C THR A 153 -4.25 -1.25 13.23
N HIS A 154 -4.95 -0.13 13.06
CA HIS A 154 -4.93 0.97 14.02
C HIS A 154 -5.29 0.44 15.44
N PRO A 155 -4.57 0.84 16.51
CA PRO A 155 -4.73 0.27 17.85
C PRO A 155 -6.17 0.23 18.37
N ASP A 156 -6.93 1.31 18.18
CA ASP A 156 -8.34 1.42 18.62
C ASP A 156 -9.30 0.47 17.88
N TYR A 157 -8.85 -0.13 16.77
CA TYR A 157 -9.61 -1.01 15.91
C TYR A 157 -9.10 -2.46 15.91
N GLN A 158 -8.08 -2.77 16.72
CA GLN A 158 -7.59 -4.14 16.88
C GLN A 158 -8.65 -5.06 17.48
N GLY A 159 -8.67 -6.32 17.05
CA GLY A 159 -9.66 -7.32 17.50
C GLY A 159 -11.07 -7.17 16.92
N LYS A 160 -11.34 -6.16 16.07
CA LYS A 160 -12.65 -5.93 15.45
C LYS A 160 -12.81 -6.49 14.03
N GLY A 161 -11.81 -7.19 13.50
CA GLY A 161 -11.89 -7.87 12.20
C GLY A 161 -11.44 -7.06 10.98
N TYR A 162 -11.01 -5.80 11.13
CA TYR A 162 -10.55 -4.97 10.01
C TYR A 162 -9.33 -5.54 9.27
N GLY A 163 -8.39 -6.16 10.00
CA GLY A 163 -7.24 -6.84 9.38
C GLY A 163 -7.67 -8.00 8.48
N LEU A 164 -8.61 -8.83 8.95
CA LEU A 164 -9.15 -9.95 8.18
C LEU A 164 -9.90 -9.48 6.94
N LEU A 165 -10.72 -8.44 7.09
CA LEU A 165 -11.40 -7.80 5.96
C LEU A 165 -10.39 -7.29 4.92
N THR A 166 -9.33 -6.62 5.37
CA THR A 166 -8.27 -6.09 4.49
C THR A 166 -7.61 -7.20 3.68
N LEU A 167 -7.29 -8.34 4.31
CA LEU A 167 -6.74 -9.50 3.62
C LEU A 167 -7.72 -10.10 2.60
N LYS A 168 -9.00 -10.22 2.96
CA LYS A 168 -10.04 -10.72 2.06
C LYS A 168 -10.20 -9.82 0.83
N LEU A 169 -10.29 -8.51 1.03
CA LEU A 169 -10.40 -7.54 -0.07
C LEU A 169 -9.14 -7.52 -0.94
N LEU A 170 -7.96 -7.73 -0.35
CA LEU A 170 -6.71 -7.86 -1.11
C LEU A 170 -6.74 -9.10 -2.02
N GLN A 171 -7.18 -10.24 -1.49
CA GLN A 171 -7.33 -11.47 -2.27
C GLN A 171 -8.33 -11.23 -3.41
N ASP A 172 -9.49 -10.64 -3.12
CA ASP A 172 -10.49 -10.29 -4.12
C ASP A 172 -9.93 -9.33 -5.20
N PHE A 173 -9.02 -8.43 -4.83
CA PHE A 173 -8.30 -7.55 -5.76
C PHE A 173 -7.40 -8.33 -6.72
N TYR A 174 -6.54 -9.21 -6.23
CA TYR A 174 -5.66 -10.00 -7.10
C TYR A 174 -6.40 -11.10 -7.89
N GLU A 175 -7.58 -11.52 -7.45
CA GLU A 175 -8.50 -12.39 -8.21
C GLU A 175 -9.30 -11.65 -9.29
N GLU A 176 -8.96 -10.38 -9.59
CA GLU A 176 -9.61 -9.52 -10.59
C GLU A 176 -11.11 -9.23 -10.30
N LYS A 177 -11.62 -9.41 -9.07
CA LYS A 177 -13.06 -9.23 -8.76
C LYS A 177 -13.53 -7.77 -8.80
N PHE A 178 -12.64 -6.81 -8.54
CA PHE A 178 -12.93 -5.38 -8.65
C PHE A 178 -12.73 -4.82 -10.06
N TYR A 179 -11.99 -5.54 -10.90
CA TYR A 179 -11.66 -5.07 -12.24
C TYR A 179 -12.83 -5.34 -13.17
N VAL A 180 -13.61 -4.30 -13.44
CA VAL A 180 -14.62 -4.33 -14.49
C VAL A 180 -13.88 -4.11 -15.81
N LYS A 181 -13.85 -5.13 -16.68
CA LYS A 181 -13.46 -4.96 -18.09
C LYS A 181 -14.50 -4.05 -18.74
N GLU A 182 -14.28 -2.74 -18.70
CA GLU A 182 -14.99 -1.83 -19.59
C GLU A 182 -14.59 -2.19 -21.03
N ASP A 183 -15.55 -2.65 -21.83
CA ASP A 183 -15.39 -2.70 -23.28
C ASP A 183 -14.99 -1.29 -23.75
N LEU A 184 -13.84 -1.17 -24.41
CA LEU A 184 -13.24 0.09 -24.88
C LEU A 184 -14.10 0.74 -26.00
N SER A 185 -15.25 1.27 -25.64
CA SER A 185 -15.97 2.23 -26.46
C SER A 185 -16.54 3.31 -25.56
N SER A 186 -15.96 4.52 -25.68
CA SER A 186 -16.44 5.80 -25.16
C SER A 186 -16.30 6.10 -23.67
N VAL A 187 -15.13 6.61 -23.25
CA VAL A 187 -15.10 7.71 -22.27
C VAL A 187 -13.98 8.70 -22.65
N THR A 188 -14.41 9.87 -23.08
CA THR A 188 -13.59 11.05 -23.35
C THR A 188 -12.99 11.57 -22.04
N MET A 189 -11.66 11.71 -22.00
CA MET A 189 -10.94 12.30 -20.87
C MET A 189 -11.27 13.79 -20.76
N ASN A 190 -11.90 14.22 -19.67
CA ASN A 190 -11.87 15.62 -19.26
C ASN A 190 -10.82 15.76 -18.16
N PRO A 191 -9.75 16.54 -18.36
CA PRO A 191 -8.81 16.85 -17.29
C PRO A 191 -9.47 17.78 -16.27
N VAL A 192 -9.38 17.44 -14.99
CA VAL A 192 -9.73 18.33 -13.88
C VAL A 192 -8.59 19.34 -13.75
N VAL A 193 -8.87 20.60 -14.07
CA VAL A 193 -7.98 21.74 -13.84
C VAL A 193 -8.18 22.18 -12.39
N TYR A 194 -7.11 22.23 -11.60
CA TYR A 194 -7.11 22.92 -10.31
C TYR A 194 -6.81 24.40 -10.56
N ASP A 195 -7.65 25.27 -10.01
CA ASP A 195 -7.57 26.73 -10.13
C ASP A 195 -6.61 27.25 -9.04
N ASP A 196 -5.39 27.62 -9.44
CA ASP A 196 -4.40 28.25 -8.58
C ASP A 196 -4.65 29.76 -8.51
N THR A 197 -5.47 30.19 -7.55
CA THR A 197 -5.44 31.57 -7.06
C THR A 197 -5.39 31.58 -5.55
N GLU A 198 -4.18 31.67 -5.00
CA GLU A 198 -3.79 32.58 -3.90
C GLU A 198 -2.35 32.26 -3.46
N ILE A 199 -1.39 32.87 -4.18
CA ILE A 199 0.01 32.97 -3.77
C ILE A 199 0.12 34.23 -2.90
N MET A 200 0.48 34.06 -1.63
CA MET A 200 1.12 35.11 -0.83
C MET A 200 2.50 34.62 -0.38
N ASP A 201 3.50 35.26 -0.99
CA ASP A 201 4.94 35.29 -0.74
C ASP A 201 5.45 34.81 0.62
N VAL A 202 6.33 33.80 0.61
CA VAL A 202 7.63 33.85 1.32
C VAL A 202 8.65 33.03 0.51
N ASP A 203 9.78 33.68 0.18
CA ASP A 203 10.90 33.20 -0.62
C ASP A 203 11.47 31.83 -0.22
N MET A 204 11.77 31.00 -1.23
CA MET A 204 13.08 30.34 -1.44
C MET A 204 13.05 29.59 -2.77
N GLU A 205 13.87 30.07 -3.71
CA GLU A 205 14.06 29.52 -5.05
C GLU A 205 14.68 28.12 -5.02
N GLU A 206 13.89 27.08 -5.34
CA GLU A 206 14.40 25.93 -6.09
C GLU A 206 13.37 25.57 -7.16
N LYS A 207 13.74 25.82 -8.41
CA LYS A 207 12.97 25.48 -9.63
C LYS A 207 12.71 23.98 -9.67
N LEU A 208 11.52 23.54 -9.24
CA LEU A 208 10.96 22.27 -9.70
C LEU A 208 10.39 22.46 -11.10
N GLU A 209 10.96 21.74 -12.03
CA GLU A 209 10.51 21.61 -13.41
C GLU A 209 9.01 21.27 -13.44
N SER A 210 8.25 22.07 -14.19
CA SER A 210 6.92 21.81 -14.74
C SER A 210 6.14 20.65 -14.11
N GLN A 211 5.18 20.96 -13.24
CA GLN A 211 4.18 20.03 -12.72
C GLN A 211 3.44 19.32 -13.87
N ALA A 212 3.98 18.19 -14.32
CA ALA A 212 3.19 17.14 -14.92
C ALA A 212 2.12 16.76 -13.88
N SER A 213 0.85 16.78 -14.26
CA SER A 213 -0.27 16.47 -13.36
C SER A 213 -0.04 15.11 -12.68
N LEU A 214 0.34 15.13 -11.40
CA LEU A 214 0.57 13.91 -10.63
C LEU A 214 -0.73 13.09 -10.56
N PRO A 215 -0.67 11.76 -10.62
CA PRO A 215 -1.85 10.92 -10.48
C PRO A 215 -2.49 11.11 -9.09
N ALA A 216 -3.77 10.78 -8.97
CA ALA A 216 -4.46 10.84 -7.68
C ALA A 216 -3.77 9.95 -6.62
N LEU A 217 -3.71 10.42 -5.37
CA LEU A 217 -3.10 9.69 -4.25
C LEU A 217 -3.79 8.33 -4.00
N LEU A 218 -5.12 8.30 -4.14
CA LEU A 218 -5.97 7.12 -3.97
C LEU A 218 -6.75 6.87 -5.27
N PRO A 219 -6.12 6.27 -6.30
CA PRO A 219 -6.83 5.92 -7.52
C PRO A 219 -7.92 4.88 -7.22
N PRO A 220 -9.06 4.92 -7.94
CA PRO A 220 -10.11 3.92 -7.78
C PRO A 220 -9.59 2.53 -8.18
N LEU A 221 -9.80 1.53 -7.32
CA LEU A 221 -9.33 0.15 -7.54
C LEU A 221 -9.80 -0.43 -8.88
N ASN A 222 -11.00 -0.08 -9.34
CA ASN A 222 -11.58 -0.57 -10.59
C ASN A 222 -10.77 -0.20 -11.83
N LYS A 223 -9.97 0.88 -11.77
CA LYS A 223 -9.10 1.32 -12.89
C LYS A 223 -7.73 0.64 -12.87
N LEU A 224 -7.37 -0.01 -11.77
CA LEU A 224 -6.10 -0.70 -11.63
C LEU A 224 -6.26 -2.14 -12.06
N ARG A 225 -5.48 -2.54 -13.06
CA ARG A 225 -5.38 -3.95 -13.45
C ARG A 225 -4.32 -4.62 -12.56
N PRO A 226 -4.69 -5.57 -11.68
CA PRO A 226 -3.73 -6.29 -10.86
C PRO A 226 -2.85 -7.20 -11.73
N ASP A 227 -1.63 -7.47 -11.26
CA ASP A 227 -0.84 -8.58 -11.75
C ASP A 227 -1.50 -9.90 -11.37
N ARG A 228 -1.49 -10.87 -12.28
CA ARG A 228 -1.91 -12.23 -11.95
C ARG A 228 -0.89 -12.87 -11.03
N LEU A 229 -1.37 -13.37 -9.90
CA LEU A 229 -0.55 -14.05 -8.89
C LEU A 229 -0.91 -15.53 -8.85
N ASP A 230 0.11 -16.37 -8.77
CA ASP A 230 0.01 -17.81 -8.54
C ASP A 230 -0.05 -18.12 -7.04
N TYR A 231 0.59 -17.29 -6.20
CA TYR A 231 0.58 -17.43 -4.75
C TYR A 231 0.56 -16.09 -4.01
N LEU A 232 -0.02 -16.12 -2.82
CA LEU A 232 0.05 -15.05 -1.82
C LEU A 232 0.64 -15.64 -0.53
N GLY A 233 1.71 -15.05 -0.03
CA GLY A 233 2.40 -15.52 1.17
C GLY A 233 2.58 -14.45 2.23
N VAL A 234 2.84 -14.88 3.46
CA VAL A 234 3.16 -14.01 4.59
C VAL A 234 4.47 -14.47 5.23
N SER A 235 5.22 -13.54 5.83
CA SER A 235 6.41 -13.85 6.62
C SER A 235 6.37 -13.04 7.90
N TYR A 236 6.28 -13.72 9.04
CA TYR A 236 6.16 -13.08 10.35
C TYR A 236 6.91 -13.86 11.43
N GLY A 237 7.24 -13.19 12.53
CA GLY A 237 7.78 -13.85 13.72
C GLY A 237 6.68 -14.62 14.43
N LEU A 238 6.84 -15.94 14.59
CA LEU A 238 5.81 -16.82 15.12
C LEU A 238 5.35 -16.38 16.52
N SER A 239 4.07 -16.00 16.63
CA SER A 239 3.36 -15.77 17.89
C SER A 239 2.00 -16.45 17.83
N GLN A 240 1.42 -16.77 18.99
CA GLN A 240 0.11 -17.44 19.03
C GLN A 240 -1.01 -16.56 18.46
N GLU A 241 -0.91 -15.24 18.63
CA GLU A 241 -1.88 -14.28 18.10
C GLU A 241 -1.82 -14.23 16.57
N LEU A 242 -0.61 -14.10 16.00
CA LEU A 242 -0.42 -14.03 14.55
C LEU A 242 -0.68 -15.37 13.85
N LEU A 243 -0.49 -16.50 14.54
CA LEU A 243 -0.81 -17.82 13.99
C LEU A 243 -2.33 -18.08 13.95
N ARG A 244 -3.08 -17.48 14.88
CA ARG A 244 -4.55 -17.58 14.94
C ARG A 244 -5.25 -16.59 14.02
N PHE A 245 -4.62 -15.43 13.80
CA PHE A 245 -5.03 -14.42 12.84
C PHE A 245 -4.94 -14.95 11.41
#